data_AF-A0A2P6QGU7-F1
#
_entry.id   AF-A0A2P6QGU7-F1
#
_cell.length_a   1.000
_cell.length_b   1.000
_cell.length_c   1.000
_cell.angle_alpha   90.00
_cell.angle_beta   90.00
_cell.angle_gamma   90.00
#
_symmetry.space_group_name_H-M   'P 1'
#
loop_
_entity.id
_entity.type
_entity.pdbx_description
1 polymer ?
#
loop_
_entity_poly.entity_id
_entity_poly.type
_entity_poly.pdbx_seq_one_letter_code
_entity_poly.pdbx_strand_id
1 'polypeptide(L)' 'MEGKIFKFKILAEVNTKIKKAYCPPEKVEGNPCLEYVQYLIFPWFHEFTVECSEKNGGDM' A
#
# COMPACT_ATOMS: atom_id res chain seq x y z
N MET A 1 13.20 -22.80 19.59
CA MET A 1 13.18 -21.78 18.53
C MET A 1 11.72 -21.53 18.20
N GLU A 2 11.12 -20.51 18.81
CA GLU A 2 9.70 -20.20 18.59
C GLU A 2 9.49 -19.75 17.15
N GLY A 3 8.75 -20.56 16.40
CA GLY A 3 8.30 -20.21 15.07
C GLY A 3 7.44 -18.94 15.17
N LYS A 4 7.87 -17.88 14.49
CA LYS A 4 7.07 -16.68 14.31
C LYS A 4 5.80 -17.08 13.54
N ILE A 5 4.70 -17.20 14.27
CA ILE A 5 3.37 -17.39 13.68
C ILE A 5 3.10 -16.15 12.80
N PHE A 6 3.12 -16.35 11.48
CA PHE A 6 2.67 -15.34 10.52
C PHE A 6 1.16 -15.16 10.69
N LYS A 7 0.78 -14.16 11.49
CA LYS A 7 -0.62 -13.79 11.69
C LYS A 7 -1.16 -13.16 10.42
N PHE A 8 -1.97 -13.90 9.66
CA PHE A 8 -2.83 -13.34 8.63
C PHE A 8 -3.80 -12.35 9.31
N LYS A 9 -3.56 -11.05 9.10
CA LYS A 9 -4.46 -10.01 9.58
C LYS A 9 -5.71 -10.01 8.72
N ILE A 10 -6.87 -9.94 9.35
CA ILE A 10 -8.14 -9.79 8.64
C ILE A 10 -8.10 -8.54 7.75
N LEU A 11 -8.75 -8.58 6.59
CA LEU A 11 -8.77 -7.50 5.58
C LEU A 11 -9.07 -6.11 6.19
N ALA A 12 -9.99 -6.05 7.16
CA ALA A 12 -10.36 -4.81 7.85
C ALA A 12 -9.19 -4.17 8.65
N GLU A 13 -8.31 -4.97 9.23
CA GLU A 13 -7.12 -4.47 9.95
C GLU A 13 -6.10 -3.87 8.98
N VAL A 14 -5.96 -4.43 7.79
CA VAL A 14 -5.04 -3.92 6.76
C VAL A 14 -5.50 -2.55 6.28
N ASN A 15 -6.78 -2.43 5.90
CA ASN A 15 -7.35 -1.15 5.45
C ASN A 15 -7.19 -0.04 6.50
N THR A 16 -7.42 -0.37 7.77
CA THR A 16 -7.25 0.60 8.86
C THR A 16 -5.80 1.07 9.02
N LYS A 17 -4.84 0.17 8.80
CA LYS A 17 -3.41 0.51 8.89
C LYS A 17 -2.94 1.36 7.72
N ILE A 18 -3.33 1.02 6.49
CA ILE A 18 -2.97 1.80 5.29
C ILE A 18 -3.54 3.21 5.39
N LYS A 19 -4.80 3.38 5.80
CA LYS A 19 -5.42 4.70 6.00
C LYS A 19 -4.72 5.58 7.05
N LYS A 20 -4.00 4.97 8.00
CA LYS A 20 -3.26 5.67 9.07
C LYS A 20 -1.76 5.75 8.78
N ALA A 21 -1.29 5.17 7.69
CA ALA A 21 0.12 5.18 7.35
C ALA A 21 0.57 6.59 7.00
N TYR A 22 1.84 6.88 7.26
CA TYR A 22 2.45 8.13 6.82
C TYR A 22 2.46 8.16 5.28
N CYS A 23 1.73 9.10 4.68
CA CYS A 23 1.67 9.28 3.23
C CYS A 23 1.63 10.79 2.91
N PRO A 24 2.76 11.49 3.08
CA PRO A 24 2.86 12.91 2.74
C PRO A 24 2.66 13.13 1.23
N PRO A 25 2.00 14.22 0.81
CA PRO A 25 1.87 14.55 -0.61
C PRO A 25 3.25 14.81 -1.23
N GLU A 26 3.41 14.40 -2.49
CA GLU A 26 4.59 14.67 -3.34
C GLU A 26 5.94 14.18 -2.79
N LYS A 27 5.94 13.33 -1.76
CA LYS A 27 7.16 12.78 -1.16
C LYS A 27 7.23 11.28 -1.34
N VAL A 28 8.27 10.86 -2.05
CA VAL A 28 8.56 9.45 -2.37
C VAL A 28 9.41 8.80 -1.29
N GLU A 29 10.47 9.47 -0.83
CA GLU A 29 11.43 8.89 0.12
C GLU A 29 10.80 8.70 1.52
N GLY A 30 10.94 7.48 2.05
CA GLY A 30 10.40 7.11 3.37
C GLY A 30 8.87 7.10 3.42
N ASN A 31 8.20 6.98 2.27
CA ASN A 31 6.75 6.83 2.18
C ASN A 31 6.37 5.34 2.23
N PRO A 32 5.91 4.81 3.37
CA PRO A 32 5.59 3.39 3.52
C PRO A 32 4.52 2.90 2.53
N CYS A 33 3.59 3.76 2.10
CA CYS A 33 2.58 3.36 1.11
C CYS A 33 3.23 3.06 -0.26
N LEU A 34 4.18 3.89 -0.68
CA LEU A 34 4.89 3.71 -1.95
C LEU A 34 5.91 2.57 -1.88
N GLU A 35 6.55 2.37 -0.73
CA GLU A 35 7.44 1.22 -0.52
C GLU A 35 6.70 -0.12 -0.66
N TYR A 36 5.44 -0.23 -0.19
CA TYR A 36 4.64 -1.43 -0.43
C TYR A 36 4.37 -1.66 -1.92
N VAL A 37 4.05 -0.60 -2.67
CA VAL A 37 3.86 -0.71 -4.12
C VAL A 37 5.16 -1.15 -4.79
N GLN A 38 6.28 -0.50 -4.45
CA GLN A 38 7.58 -0.76 -5.05
C GLN A 38 8.13 -2.16 -4.76
N TYR A 39 8.03 -2.63 -3.52
CA TYR A 39 8.70 -3.84 -3.07
C TYR A 39 7.80 -5.07 -2.94
N LEU A 40 6.47 -4.88 -2.91
CA LEU A 40 5.51 -5.99 -2.84
C LEU A 40 4.69 -6.10 -4.12
N ILE A 41 4.05 -5.01 -4.55
CA ILE A 41 3.09 -5.06 -5.66
C ILE A 41 3.80 -5.21 -7.01
N PHE A 42 4.73 -4.32 -7.36
CA PHE A 42 5.42 -4.39 -8.66
C PHE A 42 6.16 -5.71 -8.89
N PRO A 43 6.89 -6.31 -7.91
CA PRO A 43 7.55 -7.59 -8.12
C PRO A 43 6.59 -8.76 -8.41
N TRP A 44 5.33 -8.69 -7.96
CA TRP A 44 4.34 -9.74 -8.20
C TRP A 44 3.46 -9.48 -9.41
N PHE A 45 3.00 -8.24 -9.59
CA PHE A 45 1.96 -7.90 -10.56
C PHE A 45 2.48 -7.06 -11.74
N HIS A 46 3.69 -6.51 -11.67
CA HIS A 46 4.33 -5.66 -12.69
C HIS A 46 3.62 -4.33 -13.01
N GLU A 47 2.34 -4.20 -12.65
CA GLU A 47 1.53 -3.00 -12.78
C GLU A 47 0.82 -2.67 -11.45
N PHE A 48 0.39 -1.42 -11.33
CA PHE A 48 -0.39 -0.93 -10.21
C PHE A 48 -1.29 0.21 -10.69
N THR A 49 -2.60 0.05 -10.52
CA THR A 49 -3.60 1.05 -10.89
C THR A 49 -4.07 1.81 -9.67
N VAL A 50 -4.12 3.14 -9.77
CA VAL A 50 -4.69 4.03 -8.77
C VAL A 50 -6.09 4.42 -9.21
N GLU A 51 -7.09 3.84 -8.55
CA GLU A 51 -8.49 4.22 -8.78
C GLU A 51 -8.76 5.61 -8.19
N CYS A 52 -9.28 6.52 -9.01
CA CYS A 52 -9.62 7.88 -8.58
C CYS A 52 -10.87 8.40 -9.28
N SER A 53 -11.65 9.22 -8.57
CA SER A 53 -12.80 9.89 -9.18
C SER A 53 -12.38 10.76 -10.37
N GLU A 54 -13.22 10.88 -11.39
CA GLU A 54 -12.95 11.73 -12.57
C GLU A 54 -12.56 13.17 -12.21
N LYS A 55 -13.14 13.72 -11.13
CA LYS A 55 -12.82 15.06 -10.61
C LYS A 55 -11.34 15.24 -10.24
N ASN A 56 -10.67 14.15 -9.86
CA ASN A 56 -9.27 14.14 -9.40
C ASN A 56 -8.32 13.58 -10.48
N GLY A 57 -8.76 13.49 -11.73
CA GLY A 57 -7.94 13.02 -12.86
C GLY A 57 -8.27 11.60 -13.35
N GLY A 58 -9.20 10.90 -12.71
CA GLY A 58 -9.59 9.54 -13.09
C GLY A 58 -8.56 8.48 -12.67
N ASP A 59 -8.80 7.24 -13.10
CA ASP A 59 -7.91 6.11 -12.82
C ASP A 59 -6.58 6.26 -13.58
N MET A 60 -5.48 5.91 -12.92
CA MET A 60 -4.11 5.99 -13.48
C MET A 60 -3.35 4.67 -13.37
#